data_AF-A0A7V3I6M2-F1
#
_entry.id   AF-A0A7V3I6M2-F1
#
_cell.length_a   1.000
_cell.length_b   1.000
_cell.length_c   1.000
_cell.angle_alpha   90.00
_cell.angle_beta   90.00
_cell.angle_gamma   90.00
#
_symmetry.space_group_name_H-M   'P 1'
#
loop_
_entity.id
_entity.type
_entity.pdbx_description
1 polymer ?
#
loop_
_entity_poly.entity_id
_entity_poly.type
_entity_poly.pdbx_seq_one_letter_code
_entity_poly.pdbx_strand_id
1 'polypeptide(L)'
;MERAAALEQLMRWAGIPKTARPERRMLNVCELQALAKHPLITIRAHTEAHASLPSLPVEEQEREIRGSRETLQKLMGNPIEFFAYPYGEYNATTIECVRRTGFRAAFTTRPEVVMPHAYPFTLPRRAGQNVGGDVFGPWLRRAFLT
;
A
#
# COMPACT_ATOMS: atom_id res chain seq x y z
N MET A 1 17.26 -11.17 -0.15
CA MET A 1 18.65 -10.67 0.04
C MET A 1 19.28 -10.16 -1.26
N GLU A 2 19.01 -10.79 -2.41
CA GLU A 2 19.60 -10.41 -3.71
C GLU A 2 19.22 -9.00 -4.21
N ARG A 3 17.94 -8.60 -4.12
CA ARG A 3 17.48 -7.25 -4.51
C ARG A 3 18.18 -6.13 -3.75
N ALA A 4 18.33 -6.28 -2.42
CA ALA A 4 18.95 -5.25 -1.59
C ALA A 4 20.44 -5.06 -1.94
N ALA A 5 21.15 -6.16 -2.19
CA ALA A 5 22.53 -6.14 -2.65
C ALA A 5 22.66 -5.51 -4.05
N ALA A 6 21.76 -5.85 -4.98
CA ALA A 6 21.73 -5.27 -6.32
C ALA A 6 21.47 -3.76 -6.29
N LEU A 7 20.50 -3.30 -5.51
CA LEU A 7 20.23 -1.87 -5.32
C LEU A 7 21.42 -1.15 -4.71
N GLU A 8 22.10 -1.76 -3.74
CA GLU A 8 23.28 -1.17 -3.14
C GLU A 8 24.47 -1.09 -4.11
N GLN A 9 24.65 -2.09 -4.97
CA GLN A 9 25.65 -2.04 -6.03
C GLN A 9 25.33 -0.95 -7.05
N LEU A 10 24.07 -0.83 -7.49
CA LEU A 10 23.63 0.21 -8.42
C LEU A 10 23.78 1.62 -7.83
N MET A 11 23.40 1.82 -6.57
CA MET A 11 23.56 3.10 -5.88
C MET A 11 25.03 3.50 -5.75
N ARG A 12 25.91 2.54 -5.40
CA ARG A 12 27.36 2.76 -5.36
C ARG A 12 27.90 3.14 -6.74
N TRP A 13 27.53 2.41 -7.78
CA TRP A 13 27.94 2.71 -9.15
C TRP A 13 27.46 4.09 -9.62
N ALA A 14 26.23 4.46 -9.30
CA ALA A 14 25.65 5.75 -9.66
C ALA A 14 26.13 6.92 -8.78
N GLY A 15 26.93 6.68 -7.73
CA GLY A 15 27.34 7.71 -6.78
C GLY A 15 26.18 8.30 -5.97
N ILE A 16 25.05 7.59 -5.86
CA ILE A 16 23.86 8.06 -5.16
C ILE A 16 23.93 7.58 -3.69
N PRO A 17 23.90 8.50 -2.71
CA PRO A 17 23.88 8.11 -1.31
C PRO A 17 22.58 7.38 -0.95
N LYS A 18 22.69 6.37 -0.08
CA LYS A 18 21.57 5.56 0.44
C LYS A 18 20.77 6.31 1.51
N THR A 19 20.54 7.60 1.31
CA THR A 19 19.80 8.47 2.23
C THR A 19 18.54 8.96 1.56
N ALA A 20 17.39 8.74 2.20
CA ALA A 20 16.16 9.36 1.75
C ALA A 20 16.31 10.89 1.79
N ARG A 21 15.73 11.59 0.80
CA ARG A 21 15.65 13.05 0.87
C ARG A 21 14.90 13.44 2.15
N PRO A 22 15.38 14.38 2.98
CA PRO A 22 14.72 14.74 4.22
C PRO A 22 13.23 15.07 4.05
N GLU A 23 12.91 15.80 2.97
CA GLU A 23 11.55 16.20 2.54
C GLU A 23 10.61 15.03 2.19
N ARG A 24 11.16 13.82 1.95
CA ARG A 24 10.42 12.64 1.47
C ARG A 24 10.75 11.38 2.27
N ARG A 25 11.20 11.54 3.52
CA ARG A 25 11.47 10.38 4.38
C ARG A 25 10.16 9.66 4.72
N MET A 26 10.27 8.37 4.99
CA MET A 26 9.17 7.59 5.56
C MET A 26 8.92 8.03 7.01
N LEU A 27 7.71 7.74 7.50
CA LEU A 27 7.40 7.84 8.92
C LEU A 27 8.33 6.93 9.71
N ASN A 28 8.81 7.41 10.86
CA ASN A 28 9.47 6.53 11.82
C ASN A 28 8.44 5.80 12.70
N VAL A 29 8.91 4.87 13.53
CA VAL A 29 8.03 4.06 14.39
C VAL A 29 7.24 4.91 15.39
N CYS A 30 7.85 5.93 16.00
CA CYS A 30 7.18 6.79 16.97
C CYS A 30 6.05 7.60 16.30
N GLU A 31 6.28 8.12 15.10
CA GLU A 31 5.29 8.86 14.32
C GLU A 31 4.16 7.95 13.85
N LEU A 32 4.48 6.75 13.37
CA LEU A 32 3.50 5.73 13.02
C LEU A 32 2.59 5.42 14.21
N GLN A 33 3.17 5.18 15.40
CA GLN A 33 2.43 4.88 16.62
C GLN A 33 1.59 6.08 17.11
N ALA A 34 2.09 7.31 16.95
CA ALA A 34 1.33 8.51 17.27
C ALA A 34 0.10 8.65 16.36
N LEU A 35 0.27 8.47 15.05
CA LEU A 35 -0.83 8.51 14.09
C LEU A 35 -1.83 7.37 14.30
N ALA A 36 -1.35 6.18 14.67
CA ALA A 36 -2.19 5.02 14.97
C ALA A 36 -3.18 5.24 16.12
N LYS A 37 -2.90 6.19 17.03
CA LYS A 37 -3.77 6.54 18.16
C LYS A 37 -4.82 7.59 17.79
N HIS A 38 -4.71 8.23 16.62
CA HIS A 38 -5.63 9.29 16.23
C HIS A 38 -6.94 8.70 15.70
N PRO A 39 -8.13 9.17 16.17
CA PRO A 39 -9.42 8.54 15.84
C PRO A 39 -9.81 8.64 14.36
N LEU A 40 -9.23 9.59 13.62
CA LEU A 40 -9.49 9.77 12.18
C LEU A 40 -8.49 9.06 11.27
N ILE A 41 -7.48 8.37 11.83
CA ILE A 41 -6.40 7.76 11.04
C ILE A 41 -6.44 6.26 11.24
N THR A 42 -6.38 5.52 10.14
CA THR A 42 -6.33 4.07 10.15
C THR A 42 -5.16 3.59 9.31
N ILE A 43 -4.25 2.83 9.93
CA ILE A 43 -3.06 2.29 9.27
C ILE A 43 -3.30 0.83 8.88
N ARG A 44 -2.93 0.48 7.64
CA ARG A 44 -3.21 -0.82 7.00
C ARG A 44 -2.02 -1.27 6.16
N ALA A 45 -2.04 -2.52 5.71
CA ALA A 45 -0.88 -3.16 5.06
C ALA A 45 -0.71 -2.73 3.59
N HIS A 46 0.54 -2.67 3.14
CA HIS A 46 0.91 -2.28 1.77
C HIS A 46 2.20 -2.98 1.29
N THR A 47 2.39 -4.26 1.64
CA THR A 47 3.65 -5.03 1.50
C THR A 47 4.80 -4.51 2.36
N GLU A 48 5.87 -5.28 2.50
CA GLU A 48 7.04 -4.87 3.29
C GLU A 48 7.96 -3.95 2.49
N ALA A 49 8.20 -4.30 1.23
CA ALA A 49 9.21 -3.66 0.40
C ALA A 49 8.63 -2.91 -0.81
N HIS A 50 7.31 -2.73 -0.87
CA HIS A 50 6.58 -2.11 -1.99
C HIS A 50 6.87 -2.81 -3.34
N ALA A 51 6.93 -4.14 -3.30
CA ALA A 51 7.20 -4.96 -4.48
C ALA A 51 5.97 -5.03 -5.42
N SER A 52 6.20 -5.12 -6.73
CA SER A 52 5.14 -5.53 -7.66
C SER A 52 4.86 -7.01 -7.41
N LEU A 53 3.73 -7.32 -6.77
CA LEU A 53 3.41 -8.68 -6.35
C LEU A 53 3.26 -9.65 -7.53
N PRO A 54 2.61 -9.29 -8.67
CA PRO A 54 2.45 -10.21 -9.79
C PRO A 54 3.77 -10.68 -10.41
N SER A 55 4.87 -9.93 -10.24
CA SER A 55 6.19 -10.31 -10.76
C SER A 55 6.97 -11.25 -9.83
N LEU A 56 6.43 -11.59 -8.66
CA LEU A 56 7.10 -12.43 -7.68
C LEU A 56 6.58 -13.87 -7.68
N PRO A 57 7.42 -14.85 -7.33
CA PRO A 57 6.98 -16.20 -6.95
C PRO A 57 5.94 -16.15 -5.81
N VAL A 58 5.07 -17.15 -5.73
CA VAL A 58 3.94 -17.16 -4.78
C VAL A 58 4.42 -17.09 -3.32
N GLU A 59 5.51 -17.76 -2.98
CA GLU A 59 6.11 -17.76 -1.65
C GLU A 59 6.57 -16.35 -1.25
N GLU A 60 7.11 -15.60 -2.22
CA GLU A 60 7.56 -14.22 -2.01
C GLU A 60 6.39 -13.24 -1.91
N GLN A 61 5.31 -13.47 -2.65
CA GLN A 61 4.06 -12.72 -2.46
C GLN A 61 3.51 -12.95 -1.06
N GLU A 62 3.42 -14.21 -0.61
CA GLU A 62 2.94 -14.54 0.74
C GLU A 62 3.80 -13.89 1.83
N ARG A 63 5.13 -13.90 1.68
CA ARG A 63 6.05 -13.24 2.62
C ARG A 63 5.83 -11.74 2.69
N GLU A 64 5.82 -11.05 1.54
CA GLU A 64 5.60 -9.60 1.47
C GLU A 64 4.25 -9.19 2.07
N ILE A 65 3.20 -9.95 1.77
CA ILE A 65 1.83 -9.69 2.24
C ILE A 65 1.74 -9.94 3.76
N ARG A 66 2.14 -11.12 4.22
CA ARG A 66 2.03 -11.52 5.63
C ARG A 66 2.97 -10.73 6.53
N GLY A 67 4.22 -10.55 6.12
CA GLY A 67 5.22 -9.82 6.89
C GLY A 67 4.80 -8.38 7.17
N SER A 68 4.20 -7.70 6.17
CA SER A 68 3.67 -6.36 6.36
C SER A 68 2.55 -6.30 7.41
N ARG A 69 1.70 -7.34 7.46
CA ARG A 69 0.64 -7.47 8.45
C ARG A 69 1.23 -7.69 9.85
N GLU A 70 2.12 -8.66 9.99
CA GLU A 70 2.69 -9.05 11.28
C GLU A 70 3.53 -7.93 11.90
N THR A 71 4.35 -7.26 11.07
CA THR A 71 5.15 -6.11 11.49
C THR A 71 4.27 -4.99 12.02
N LEU A 72 3.21 -4.61 11.29
CA LEU A 72 2.29 -3.55 11.72
C LEU A 72 1.50 -3.94 12.98
N GLN A 73 1.04 -5.19 13.09
CA GLN A 73 0.37 -5.69 14.30
C GLN A 73 1.30 -5.62 15.51
N LYS A 74 2.57 -6.00 15.36
CA LYS A 74 3.56 -5.93 16.43
C LYS A 74 3.83 -4.49 16.87
N LEU A 75 3.91 -3.55 15.93
CA LEU A 75 4.21 -2.14 16.22
C LEU A 75 3.04 -1.37 16.85
N MET A 76 1.80 -1.71 16.46
CA MET A 76 0.61 -0.92 16.84
C MET A 76 -0.30 -1.63 17.84
N GLY A 77 -0.15 -2.95 18.03
CA GLY A 77 -0.99 -3.75 18.92
C GLY A 77 -2.43 -3.98 18.44
N ASN A 78 -2.79 -3.50 17.23
CA ASN A 78 -4.13 -3.57 16.66
C ASN A 78 -4.19 -4.52 15.46
N PRO A 79 -5.35 -5.15 15.18
CA PRO A 79 -5.55 -5.95 13.97
C PRO A 79 -5.33 -5.13 12.68
N ILE A 80 -4.72 -5.77 11.68
CA ILE A 80 -4.52 -5.20 10.36
C ILE A 80 -5.42 -5.94 9.39
N GLU A 81 -6.57 -5.33 9.11
CA GLU A 81 -7.68 -5.99 8.43
C GLU A 81 -7.79 -5.70 6.93
N PHE A 82 -7.06 -4.70 6.44
CA PHE A 82 -7.10 -4.28 5.04
C PHE A 82 -5.72 -4.20 4.42
N PHE A 83 -5.71 -4.32 3.10
CA PHE A 83 -4.50 -4.35 2.28
C PHE A 83 -4.62 -3.39 1.10
N ALA A 84 -3.54 -2.76 0.67
CA ALA A 84 -3.46 -2.04 -0.59
C ALA A 84 -2.40 -2.69 -1.49
N TYR A 85 -2.72 -2.91 -2.77
CA TYR A 85 -1.73 -3.45 -3.71
C TYR A 85 -0.75 -2.35 -4.13
N PRO A 86 0.57 -2.55 -4.04
CA PRO A 86 1.56 -1.66 -4.65
C PRO A 86 1.24 -1.43 -6.12
N TYR A 87 1.27 -0.17 -6.55
CA TYR A 87 0.88 0.27 -7.91
C TYR A 87 -0.58 -0.05 -8.32
N GLY A 88 -1.36 -0.71 -7.45
CA GLY A 88 -2.67 -1.28 -7.78
C GLY A 88 -2.61 -2.59 -8.56
N GLU A 89 -1.44 -3.22 -8.65
CA GLU A 89 -1.20 -4.42 -9.45
C GLU A 89 -1.49 -5.71 -8.66
N TYR A 90 -2.18 -6.64 -9.29
CA TYR A 90 -2.50 -7.95 -8.72
C TYR A 90 -2.77 -8.96 -9.84
N ASN A 91 -2.61 -10.25 -9.53
CA ASN A 91 -3.15 -11.36 -10.32
C ASN A 91 -3.96 -12.30 -9.43
N ALA A 92 -4.47 -13.41 -9.98
CA ALA A 92 -5.26 -14.39 -9.23
C ALA A 92 -4.49 -14.95 -8.01
N THR A 93 -3.21 -15.26 -8.19
CA THR A 93 -2.33 -15.71 -7.11
C THR A 93 -2.19 -14.67 -6.01
N THR A 94 -1.98 -13.40 -6.38
CA THR A 94 -1.87 -12.29 -5.42
C THR A 94 -3.14 -12.14 -4.58
N ILE A 95 -4.31 -12.17 -5.22
CA ILE A 95 -5.60 -12.09 -4.53
C ILE A 95 -5.73 -13.24 -3.52
N GLU A 96 -5.39 -14.46 -3.93
CA GLU A 96 -5.50 -15.62 -3.05
C GLU A 96 -4.54 -15.54 -1.86
N CYS A 97 -3.32 -15.04 -2.06
CA CYS A 97 -2.37 -14.80 -0.96
C CYS A 97 -2.94 -13.79 0.06
N VAL A 98 -3.51 -12.68 -0.40
CA VAL A 98 -4.16 -11.68 0.46
C VAL A 98 -5.34 -12.29 1.22
N ARG A 99 -6.19 -13.05 0.52
CA ARG A 99 -7.36 -13.70 1.12
C ARG A 99 -6.97 -14.72 2.20
N ARG A 100 -5.99 -15.60 1.91
CA ARG A 100 -5.48 -16.61 2.85
C ARG A 100 -4.78 -16.02 4.06
N THR A 101 -4.17 -14.84 3.92
CA THR A 101 -3.59 -14.10 5.05
C THR A 101 -4.67 -13.58 6.01
N GLY A 102 -5.94 -13.61 5.63
CA GLY A 102 -7.07 -13.25 6.48
C GLY A 102 -7.38 -11.75 6.49
N PHE A 103 -7.06 -11.02 5.42
CA PHE A 103 -7.55 -9.65 5.22
C PHE A 103 -9.04 -9.68 4.89
N ARG A 104 -9.77 -8.62 5.25
CA ARG A 104 -11.21 -8.47 4.98
C ARG A 104 -11.50 -7.82 3.62
N ALA A 105 -10.60 -6.97 3.15
CA ALA A 105 -10.70 -6.31 1.86
C ALA A 105 -9.32 -5.84 1.37
N ALA A 106 -9.20 -5.61 0.07
CA ALA A 106 -8.01 -5.06 -0.55
C ALA A 106 -8.31 -4.03 -1.64
N PHE A 107 -7.44 -3.03 -1.74
CA PHE A 107 -7.64 -1.85 -2.55
C PHE A 107 -6.66 -1.74 -3.72
N THR A 108 -7.21 -1.43 -4.89
CA THR A 108 -6.48 -1.21 -6.15
C THR A 108 -6.34 0.31 -6.41
N THR A 109 -5.84 0.66 -7.60
CA THR A 109 -5.78 2.05 -8.11
C THR A 109 -6.70 2.24 -9.33
N ARG A 110 -7.60 1.27 -9.60
CA ARG A 110 -8.58 1.38 -10.69
C ARG A 110 -9.49 2.60 -10.43
N PRO A 111 -9.62 3.54 -11.38
CA PRO A 111 -10.34 4.80 -11.19
C PRO A 111 -11.87 4.61 -11.33
N GLU A 112 -12.44 3.71 -10.54
CA GLU A 112 -13.86 3.36 -10.55
C GLU A 112 -14.49 3.62 -9.17
N VAL A 113 -15.83 3.57 -9.10
CA VAL A 113 -16.58 3.67 -7.85
C VAL A 113 -16.88 2.27 -7.31
N VAL A 114 -16.96 2.12 -6.00
CA VAL A 114 -17.33 0.85 -5.36
C VAL A 114 -18.84 0.63 -5.55
N MET A 115 -19.22 -0.50 -6.15
CA MET A 115 -20.61 -0.92 -6.32
C MET A 115 -21.03 -1.93 -5.23
N PRO A 116 -22.33 -2.11 -4.92
CA PRO A 116 -22.80 -3.00 -3.83
C PRO A 116 -22.31 -4.46 -3.90
N HIS A 117 -22.02 -4.96 -5.10
CA HIS A 117 -21.55 -6.33 -5.34
C HIS A 117 -20.06 -6.38 -5.72
N ALA A 118 -19.30 -5.31 -5.44
CA ALA A 118 -17.88 -5.26 -5.73
C ALA A 118 -17.15 -6.35 -4.94
N TYR A 119 -16.22 -7.04 -5.62
CA TYR A 119 -15.42 -8.06 -4.98
C TYR A 119 -14.48 -7.44 -3.93
N PRO A 120 -14.53 -7.86 -2.64
CA PRO A 120 -13.83 -7.17 -1.55
C PRO A 120 -12.31 -7.09 -1.71
N PHE A 121 -11.70 -8.00 -2.47
CA PHE A 121 -10.25 -8.05 -2.64
C PHE A 121 -9.75 -7.30 -3.87
N THR A 122 -10.61 -6.55 -4.57
CA THR A 122 -10.21 -5.71 -5.71
C THR A 122 -10.92 -4.36 -5.71
N LEU A 123 -11.23 -3.81 -4.53
CA LEU A 123 -11.96 -2.55 -4.42
C LEU A 123 -11.24 -1.41 -5.16
N PRO A 124 -11.92 -0.68 -6.05
CA PRO A 124 -11.31 0.42 -6.79
C PRO A 124 -11.03 1.62 -5.89
N ARG A 125 -10.00 2.39 -6.24
CA ARG A 125 -9.74 3.72 -5.67
C ARG A 125 -9.32 4.65 -6.78
N ARG A 126 -9.90 5.85 -6.78
CA ARG A 126 -9.52 6.93 -7.67
C ARG A 126 -8.41 7.76 -7.02
N ALA A 127 -7.30 7.94 -7.72
CA ALA A 127 -6.24 8.83 -7.28
C ALA A 127 -6.74 10.28 -7.23
N GLY A 128 -6.38 11.00 -6.16
CA GLY A 128 -6.64 12.43 -6.06
C GLY A 128 -5.79 13.22 -7.05
N GLN A 129 -6.31 14.36 -7.50
CA GLN A 129 -5.55 15.29 -8.32
C GLN A 129 -4.78 16.28 -7.45
N ASN A 130 -3.59 16.69 -7.89
CA ASN A 130 -2.82 17.74 -7.25
C ASN A 130 -3.32 19.12 -7.74
N VAL A 131 -4.49 19.53 -7.27
CA VAL A 131 -5.18 20.77 -7.68
C VAL A 131 -5.72 21.52 -6.47
N GLY A 132 -5.97 22.83 -6.65
CA GLY A 132 -6.60 23.67 -5.62
C GLY A 132 -8.04 23.26 -5.32
N GLY A 133 -8.59 23.74 -4.19
CA GLY A 133 -9.93 23.40 -3.73
C GLY A 133 -11.05 23.84 -4.68
N ASP A 134 -10.83 24.94 -5.39
CA ASP A 134 -11.68 25.48 -6.45
C ASP A 134 -11.86 24.49 -7.61
N VAL A 135 -10.84 23.68 -7.91
CA VAL A 135 -10.88 22.62 -8.93
C VAL A 135 -11.26 21.27 -8.34
N PHE A 136 -10.80 20.96 -7.12
CA PHE A 136 -11.04 19.68 -6.46
C PHE A 136 -12.52 19.42 -6.19
N GLY A 137 -13.27 20.43 -5.74
CA GLY A 137 -14.70 20.31 -5.46
C GLY A 137 -15.54 19.91 -6.68
N PRO A 138 -15.45 20.63 -7.81
CA PRO A 138 -16.08 20.23 -9.07
C PRO A 138 -15.63 18.85 -9.56
N TRP A 139 -14.33 18.54 -9.48
CA TRP A 139 -13.83 17.22 -9.86
C TRP A 139 -14.44 16.10 -9.03
N LEU A 140 -14.52 16.26 -7.70
CA LEU A 140 -15.06 15.26 -6.79
C LEU A 140 -16.54 14.95 -7.12
N ARG A 141 -17.35 15.99 -7.38
CA ARG A 141 -18.75 15.83 -7.77
C ARG A 141 -18.88 15.04 -9.07
N ARG A 142 -18.08 15.37 -10.08
CA ARG A 142 -18.08 14.65 -11.36
C ARG A 142 -17.61 13.20 -11.22
N ALA A 143 -16.68 12.94 -10.31
CA ALA A 143 -16.07 11.63 -10.15
C ALA A 143 -16.96 10.62 -9.41
N PHE A 144 -17.94 11.07 -8.61
CA PHE A 144 -18.69 10.21 -7.69
C PHE A 144 -20.21 10.48 -7.58
N LEU A 145 -20.75 11.56 -8.15
CA LEU A 145 -22.17 11.94 -8.02
C LEU A 145 -22.96 11.90 -9.34
N THR A 146 -22.46 11.16 -10.34
CA THR A 146 -23.17 10.83 -11.58
C THR A 146 -23.49 9.35 -11.60
#